data_AF-A0A1D2QXP2-F1
#
_entry.id   AF-A0A1D2QXP2-F1
#
_cell.length_a   1.000
_cell.length_b   1.000
_cell.length_c   1.000
_cell.angle_alpha   90.00
_cell.angle_beta   90.00
_cell.angle_gamma   90.00
#
_symmetry.space_group_name_H-M   'P 1'
#
loop_
_entity.id
_entity.type
_entity.pdbx_description
1 polymer ?
#
loop_
_entity_poly.entity_id
_entity_poly.type
_entity_poly.pdbx_seq_one_letter_code
_entity_poly.pdbx_strand_id
1 'polypeptide(L)' 'MPKVNGIEVLKAIKSDRILKKIPVVMLTISNLENDIIDSFSNGCEHYVAKSVGFEKFEDTLEPIIKYYLEKNRVTPVSQ' A
#
# COMPACT_ATOMS: atom_id res chain seq x y z
N MET A 1 -0.14 -5.53 -13.77
CA MET A 1 -1.42 -6.11 -14.24
C MET A 1 -1.83 -5.36 -15.49
N PRO A 2 -1.80 -5.98 -16.69
CA PRO A 2 -1.96 -5.24 -17.95
C PRO A 2 -3.39 -4.78 -18.25
N LYS A 3 -4.38 -5.01 -17.37
CA LYS A 3 -5.81 -4.75 -17.65
C LYS A 3 -6.55 -3.94 -16.58
N VAL A 4 -5.90 -3.60 -15.46
CA VAL A 4 -6.57 -2.92 -14.34
C VAL A 4 -5.66 -1.83 -13.80
N ASN A 5 -6.19 -0.61 -13.69
CA ASN A 5 -5.49 0.52 -13.10
C ASN A 5 -5.42 0.33 -11.57
N GLY A 6 -4.22 0.36 -11.01
CA GLY A 6 -4.00 0.17 -9.57
C GLY A 6 -4.74 1.21 -8.70
N ILE A 7 -4.89 2.45 -9.20
CA ILE A 7 -5.62 3.51 -8.48
C ILE A 7 -7.12 3.21 -8.43
N GLU A 8 -7.69 2.63 -9.50
CA GLU A 8 -9.10 2.23 -9.50
C GLU A 8 -9.35 1.10 -8.49
N VAL A 9 -8.42 0.14 -8.38
CA VAL A 9 -8.48 -0.91 -7.37
C VAL A 9 -8.38 -0.33 -5.96
N LEU A 10 -7.45 0.61 -5.74
CA LEU A 10 -7.33 1.31 -4.45
C LEU A 10 -8.64 1.99 -4.07
N LYS A 11 -9.24 2.75 -5.00
CA LYS A 11 -10.54 3.41 -4.79
C LYS A 11 -11.64 2.41 -4.44
N ALA A 12 -11.71 1.29 -5.15
CA ALA A 12 -12.68 0.24 -4.87
C ALA A 12 -12.51 -0.37 -3.46
N ILE A 13 -11.28 -0.69 -3.08
CA ILE A 13 -10.96 -1.22 -1.74
C ILE A 13 -11.35 -0.20 -0.66
N LYS A 14 -10.97 1.07 -0.83
CA LYS A 14 -11.16 2.11 0.19
C LYS A 14 -12.60 2.65 0.26
N SER A 15 -13.40 2.43 -0.76
CA SER A 15 -14.84 2.73 -0.75
C SER A 15 -15.68 1.63 -0.11
N ASP A 16 -15.19 0.39 -0.06
CA ASP A 16 -15.91 -0.73 0.52
C ASP A 16 -15.93 -0.69 2.06
N ARG A 17 -17.09 -0.92 2.68
CA ARG A 17 -17.30 -0.80 4.13
C ARG A 17 -16.42 -1.75 4.95
N ILE A 18 -16.14 -2.95 4.43
CA ILE A 18 -15.37 -3.99 5.08
C ILE A 18 -13.89 -3.83 4.72
N LEU A 19 -13.58 -3.71 3.43
CA LEU A 19 -12.21 -3.73 2.92
C LEU A 19 -11.43 -2.45 3.20
N LYS A 20 -12.10 -1.30 3.40
CA LYS A 20 -11.39 -0.02 3.62
C LYS A 20 -10.44 -0.02 4.82
N LYS A 21 -10.66 -0.93 5.78
CA LYS A 21 -9.81 -1.12 6.97
C LYS A 21 -8.49 -1.82 6.67
N ILE A 22 -8.38 -2.50 5.53
CA ILE A 22 -7.16 -3.19 5.12
C ILE A 22 -6.12 -2.11 4.74
N PRO A 23 -4.93 -2.12 5.35
CA PRO A 23 -3.83 -1.28 4.92
C PRO A 23 -3.45 -1.61 3.48
N VAL A 24 -3.31 -0.59 2.63
CA VAL A 24 -2.91 -0.77 1.24
C VAL A 24 -1.58 -0.06 1.02
N VAL A 25 -0.62 -0.83 0.52
CA VAL A 25 0.69 -0.35 0.08
C VAL A 25 0.71 -0.40 -1.45
N MET A 26 0.89 0.74 -2.10
CA MET A 26 1.00 0.82 -3.55
C MET A 26 2.44 0.48 -3.96
N LEU A 27 2.57 -0.46 -4.90
CA LEU A 27 3.86 -0.84 -5.48
C LEU A 27 3.83 -0.66 -7.00
N THR A 28 4.68 0.19 -7.54
CA THR A 28 4.54 0.67 -8.92
C THR A 28 5.86 1.08 -9.54
N ILE A 29 5.98 0.87 -10.86
CA ILE A 29 7.12 1.36 -11.65
C ILE A 29 7.01 2.86 -11.98
N SER A 30 5.84 3.48 -11.74
CA SER A 30 5.61 4.89 -12.01
C SER A 30 6.18 5.76 -10.91
N ASN A 31 7.03 6.71 -11.30
CA ASN A 31 7.55 7.78 -10.43
C ASN A 31 6.93 9.14 -10.79
N LEU A 32 5.74 9.15 -11.41
CA LEU A 32 5.02 10.39 -11.67
C LEU A 32 4.48 10.94 -10.35
N GLU A 33 4.80 12.19 -10.04
CA GLU A 33 4.42 12.86 -8.80
C GLU A 33 2.89 12.87 -8.60
N ASN A 34 2.13 13.03 -9.67
CA ASN A 34 0.67 12.98 -9.64
C ASN A 34 0.14 11.61 -9.20
N ASP A 35 0.75 10.49 -9.63
CA ASP A 35 0.30 9.15 -9.23
C ASP A 35 0.52 8.91 -7.72
N ILE A 36 1.60 9.49 -7.18
CA ILE A 36 1.92 9.44 -5.75
C ILE A 36 0.85 10.20 -4.96
N ILE A 37 0.60 11.46 -5.36
CA ILE A 37 -0.39 12.34 -4.71
C ILE A 37 -1.78 11.71 -4.77
N ASP A 38 -2.17 11.20 -5.93
CA ASP A 38 -3.47 10.55 -6.12
C ASP A 38 -3.60 9.29 -5.26
N SER A 39 -2.55 8.48 -5.16
CA SER A 39 -2.58 7.27 -4.33
C SER A 39 -2.79 7.60 -2.86
N PHE A 40 -2.06 8.57 -2.30
CA PHE A 40 -2.25 8.99 -0.91
C PHE A 40 -3.64 9.61 -0.69
N SER A 41 -4.09 10.46 -1.61
CA SER A 41 -5.41 11.09 -1.55
C SER A 41 -6.56 10.07 -1.56
N ASN A 42 -6.34 8.89 -2.15
CA ASN A 42 -7.30 7.78 -2.18
C ASN A 42 -7.11 6.76 -1.05
N GLY A 43 -6.29 7.06 -0.04
CA GLY A 43 -6.21 6.29 1.20
C GLY A 43 -5.16 5.17 1.23
N CYS A 44 -4.20 5.21 0.31
CA CYS A 44 -2.98 4.41 0.42
C CYS A 44 -2.17 4.80 1.67
N GLU A 45 -1.58 3.83 2.38
CA GLU A 45 -0.74 4.10 3.56
C GLU A 45 0.74 4.27 3.19
N HIS A 46 1.23 3.54 2.19
CA HIS A 46 2.61 3.67 1.71
C HIS A 46 2.70 3.50 0.19
N TYR A 47 3.52 4.32 -0.45
CA TYR A 47 3.80 4.23 -1.88
C TYR A 47 5.26 3.84 -2.08
N VAL A 48 5.50 2.73 -2.78
CA VAL A 48 6.83 2.18 -3.02
C VAL A 48 7.06 2.15 -4.52
N ALA A 49 8.09 2.87 -4.96
CA ALA A 49 8.60 2.71 -6.31
C ALA A 49 9.24 1.33 -6.44
N LYS A 50 8.80 0.55 -7.42
CA LYS A 50 9.39 -0.72 -7.83
C LYS A 50 10.72 -0.39 -8.48
N SER A 51 11.73 -0.19 -7.64
CA SER A 51 13.09 0.12 -8.05
C SER A 51 13.63 -0.99 -8.96
N VAL A 52 14.56 -0.64 -9.84
CA VAL A 52 15.16 -1.53 -10.85
C VAL A 52 16.11 -2.59 -10.26
N GLY A 53 16.09 -2.83 -8.95
CA GLY A 53 16.94 -3.82 -8.29
C GLY A 53 16.26 -4.43 -7.07
N PHE A 54 16.41 -5.74 -6.91
CA PHE A 54 15.77 -6.52 -5.85
C PHE A 54 16.23 -6.11 -4.44
N GLU A 55 17.52 -5.79 -4.26
CA GLU A 55 18.08 -5.36 -2.96
C GLU A 55 17.42 -4.07 -2.44
N LYS A 56 17.31 -3.04 -3.29
CA LYS A 56 16.66 -1.76 -2.92
C LYS A 56 15.17 -1.93 -2.61
N PHE A 57 14.55 -2.98 -3.15
CA PHE A 57 13.16 -3.30 -2.92
C PHE A 57 12.94 -3.94 -1.54
N GLU A 58 13.82 -4.88 -1.14
CA GLU A 58 13.79 -5.48 0.20
C GLU A 58 14.03 -4.43 1.30
N ASP A 59 15.04 -3.58 1.15
CA ASP A 59 15.37 -2.52 2.11
C ASP A 59 14.20 -1.57 2.37
N THR A 60 13.35 -1.35 1.36
CA THR A 60 12.21 -0.44 1.45
C THR A 60 10.98 -1.14 2.05
N LEU A 61 10.75 -2.42 1.71
CA LEU A 61 9.57 -3.15 2.18
C LEU A 61 9.74 -3.75 3.58
N GLU A 62 10.93 -4.20 3.96
CA GLU A 62 11.18 -4.83 5.25
C GLU A 62 10.67 -3.99 6.44
N PRO A 63 10.98 -2.69 6.57
CA PRO A 63 10.48 -1.89 7.69
C PRO A 63 8.96 -1.73 7.66
N ILE A 64 8.35 -1.62 6.48
CA ILE A 64 6.89 -1.52 6.32
C ILE A 64 6.22 -2.81 6.79
N ILE A 65 6.73 -3.95 6.37
CA ILE A 65 6.20 -5.27 6.76
C ILE A 65 6.35 -5.47 8.28
N LYS A 66 7.51 -5.17 8.85
CA LYS A 66 7.74 -5.24 10.31
C LYS A 66 6.74 -4.38 11.07
N TYR A 67 6.54 -3.13 10.66
CA TYR A 67 5.56 -2.23 11.27
C TYR A 67 4.15 -2.85 11.32
N TYR A 68 3.65 -3.41 10.21
CA TYR A 68 2.32 -4.02 10.20
C TYR A 68 2.25 -5.33 10.99
N LEU A 69 3.29 -6.16 10.96
CA LEU A 69 3.34 -7.38 11.77
C LEU A 69 3.33 -7.07 13.26
N GLU A 70 4.05 -6.04 13.70
CA GLU A 70 4.06 -5.59 15.09
C GLU A 70 2.72 -4.95 15.48
N LYS A 71 2.19 -4.04 14.66
CA LYS A 71 0.88 -3.40 14.87
C LYS A 71 -0.25 -4.42 15.04
N ASN A 72 -0.25 -5.49 14.24
CA ASN A 72 -1.25 -6.55 14.33
C ASN A 72 -1.12 -7.41 15.60
N ARG A 73 0.04 -7.45 16.28
CA ARG A 73 0.20 -8.11 17.59
C ARG A 73 -0.43 -7.33 18.74
N VAL A 74 -0.63 -6.02 18.58
CA VAL A 74 -1.17 -5.12 19.62
C VAL A 74 -2.69 -4.94 19.51
N THR A 75 -3.39 -5.77 18.70
CA THR A 75 -4.86 -5.78 18.71
C THR A 75 -5.36 -7.00 19.48
N PRO A 76 -5.41 -6.98 20.84
CA PRO A 76 -6.32 -7.87 21.52
C PRO A 76 -7.72 -7.49 21.06
N VAL A 77 -8.41 -8.44 20.43
CA VAL A 77 -9.86 -8.37 20.29
C VAL A 77 -10.41 -8.44 21.71
N SER A 78 -10.64 -7.28 22.33
CA SER A 78 -11.42 -7.19 23.55
C SER A 78 -12.84 -7.67 23.21
N GLN A 79 -13.15 -8.88 23.68
CA GLN A 79 -14.52 -9.34 23.87
C GLN A 79 -15.19 -8.52 24.97
#